data_AF-A0A533XWC2-F1
#
_entry.id   AF-A0A533XWC2-F1
#
_cell.length_a   1.000
_cell.length_b   1.000
_cell.length_c   1.000
_cell.angle_alpha   90.00
_cell.angle_beta   90.00
_cell.angle_gamma   90.00
#
_symmetry.space_group_name_H-M   'P 1'
#
loop_
_entity.id
_entity.type
_entity.pdbx_description
1 polymer ?
#
loop_
_entity_poly.entity_id
_entity_poly.type
_entity_poly.pdbx_seq_one_letter_code
_entity_poly.pdbx_strand_id
1 'polypeptide(L)'
;MPAREVVHLLVLTANPDLAELYRQDCPECVVTIAKDAASAARKAPKHRVDAVIIESRKDWATELKVLNDSLGGTPQMVLVGSTTFLRRATAALKALCNGHKTPRGTAKFHHELGLEEFIGAKLRDFVRRMKLGAGSDLHPLLVKAIERPLITLVLEETHGNQNQAAALLGLNRNTLRKKIRDLKIPLAKKV
;
A
#
# COMPACT_ATOMS: atom_id res chain seq x y z
N MET A 1 29.62 -21.32 -16.04
CA MET A 1 28.95 -20.46 -15.03
C MET A 1 27.96 -19.59 -15.78
N PRO A 2 26.65 -19.62 -15.49
CA PRO A 2 25.72 -18.73 -16.20
C PRO A 2 26.06 -17.28 -15.83
N ALA A 3 26.08 -16.40 -16.82
CA ALA A 3 26.29 -14.97 -16.62
C ALA A 3 25.23 -14.45 -15.64
N ARG A 4 25.65 -13.69 -14.62
CA ARG A 4 24.72 -12.98 -13.72
C ARG A 4 23.90 -12.01 -14.59
N GLU A 5 22.60 -12.27 -14.76
CA GLU A 5 21.70 -11.30 -15.40
C GLU A 5 21.65 -10.05 -14.52
N VAL A 6 22.05 -8.91 -15.11
CA VAL A 6 22.00 -7.61 -14.45
C VAL A 6 20.54 -7.17 -14.41
N VAL A 7 20.03 -6.91 -13.20
CA VAL A 7 18.63 -6.50 -13.01
C VAL A 7 18.53 -4.98 -13.17
N HIS A 8 17.63 -4.53 -14.05
CA HIS A 8 17.37 -3.12 -14.30
C HIS A 8 16.13 -2.64 -13.55
N LEU A 9 16.32 -1.63 -12.68
CA LEU A 9 15.29 -1.04 -11.83
C LEU A 9 14.99 0.39 -12.28
N LEU A 10 13.72 0.70 -12.55
CA LEU A 10 13.26 2.08 -12.78
C LEU A 10 12.49 2.57 -11.56
N VAL A 11 12.95 3.64 -10.93
CA VAL A 11 12.29 4.25 -9.77
C VAL A 11 11.76 5.63 -10.13
N LEU A 12 10.45 5.80 -10.05
CA LEU A 12 9.74 7.05 -10.21
C LEU A 12 9.48 7.68 -8.86
N THR A 13 10.27 8.68 -8.52
CA THR A 13 10.14 9.41 -7.26
C THR A 13 10.62 10.85 -7.42
N ALA A 14 9.90 11.77 -6.79
CA ALA A 14 10.37 13.15 -6.62
C ALA A 14 11.19 13.31 -5.32
N ASN A 15 11.22 12.28 -4.47
CA ASN A 15 11.90 12.27 -3.19
C ASN A 15 13.37 11.86 -3.36
N PRO A 16 14.33 12.78 -3.11
CA PRO A 16 15.75 12.50 -3.30
C PRO A 16 16.27 11.43 -2.33
N ASP A 17 15.75 11.37 -1.10
CA ASP A 17 16.17 10.39 -0.10
C ASP A 17 15.74 8.97 -0.49
N LEU A 18 14.55 8.85 -1.11
CA LEU A 18 14.08 7.57 -1.61
C LEU A 18 14.93 7.12 -2.78
N ALA A 19 15.21 8.02 -3.73
CA ALA A 19 16.10 7.73 -4.85
C ALA A 19 17.48 7.24 -4.40
N GLU A 20 18.05 7.88 -3.36
CA GLU A 20 19.35 7.51 -2.82
C GLU A 20 19.31 6.15 -2.09
N LEU A 21 18.27 5.90 -1.30
CA LEU A 21 18.08 4.61 -0.62
C LEU A 21 18.08 3.45 -1.63
N TYR A 22 17.37 3.59 -2.75
CA TYR A 22 17.31 2.55 -3.78
C TYR A 22 18.66 2.28 -4.44
N ARG A 23 19.50 3.30 -4.63
CA ARG A 23 20.87 3.12 -5.14
C ARG A 23 21.75 2.37 -4.14
N GLN A 24 21.61 2.68 -2.85
CA GLN A 24 22.43 2.10 -1.78
C GLN A 24 22.04 0.65 -1.45
N ASP A 25 20.73 0.36 -1.38
CA ASP A 25 20.23 -0.94 -0.94
C ASP A 25 20.25 -2.00 -2.04
N CYS A 26 20.37 -1.60 -3.31
CA CYS A 26 20.37 -2.49 -4.46
C CYS A 26 21.66 -2.33 -5.30
N PRO A 27 22.86 -2.61 -4.76
CA PRO A 27 24.14 -2.34 -5.43
C PRO A 27 24.39 -3.24 -6.66
N GLU A 28 23.78 -4.43 -6.70
CA GLU A 28 23.87 -5.37 -7.83
C GLU A 28 22.88 -5.05 -8.97
N CYS A 29 22.08 -4.00 -8.79
CA CYS A 29 20.97 -3.63 -9.66
C CYS A 29 21.27 -2.26 -10.32
N VAL A 30 20.97 -2.13 -11.62
CA VAL A 30 21.13 -0.86 -12.34
C VAL A 30 19.90 -0.01 -12.10
N VAL A 31 20.02 0.95 -11.18
CA VAL A 31 18.91 1.81 -10.74
C VAL A 31 18.85 3.10 -11.58
N THR A 32 17.77 3.25 -12.33
CA THR A 32 17.43 4.48 -13.09
C THR A 32 16.39 5.28 -12.33
N ILE A 33 16.66 6.56 -12.06
CA ILE A 33 15.75 7.45 -11.34
C ILE A 33 15.10 8.45 -12.30
N ALA A 34 13.78 8.57 -12.22
CA ALA A 34 13.01 9.61 -12.89
C ALA A 34 11.98 10.23 -11.93
N LYS A 35 11.56 11.47 -12.21
CA LYS A 35 10.64 12.20 -11.31
C LYS A 35 9.17 11.87 -11.59
N ASP A 36 8.90 11.35 -12.77
CA ASP A 36 7.58 11.05 -13.33
C ASP A 36 7.73 10.16 -14.58
N ALA A 37 6.61 9.63 -15.05
CA ALA A 37 6.54 8.83 -16.27
C ALA A 37 7.09 9.56 -17.52
N ALA A 38 6.87 10.87 -17.64
CA ALA A 38 7.31 11.65 -18.81
C ALA A 38 8.84 11.77 -18.88
N SER A 39 9.49 12.05 -17.76
CA SER A 39 10.95 12.10 -17.63
C SER A 39 11.56 10.71 -17.73
N ALA A 40 10.85 9.67 -17.28
CA ALA A 40 11.25 8.29 -17.46
C ALA A 40 11.21 7.88 -18.94
N ALA A 41 10.16 8.22 -19.69
CA ALA A 41 10.05 7.94 -21.12
C ALA A 41 11.21 8.58 -21.92
N ARG A 42 11.63 9.80 -21.55
CA ARG A 42 12.77 10.49 -22.18
C ARG A 42 14.12 9.88 -21.81
N LYS A 43 14.25 9.35 -20.60
CA LYS A 43 15.47 8.71 -20.08
C LYS A 43 15.42 7.19 -20.17
N ALA A 44 14.42 6.65 -20.88
CA ALA A 44 14.08 5.24 -20.80
C ALA A 44 15.30 4.40 -21.25
N PRO A 45 15.71 3.41 -20.46
CA PRO A 45 16.78 2.52 -20.87
C PRO A 45 16.42 1.81 -22.17
N LYS A 46 17.40 1.60 -23.06
CA LYS A 46 17.24 0.73 -24.25
C LYS A 46 17.14 -0.76 -23.87
N HIS A 47 17.33 -1.09 -22.60
CA HIS A 47 17.31 -2.44 -22.05
C HIS A 47 15.97 -2.72 -21.37
N ARG A 48 15.62 -4.00 -21.27
CA ARG A 48 14.41 -4.45 -20.55
C ARG A 48 14.48 -3.98 -19.10
N VAL A 49 13.42 -3.32 -18.64
CA VAL A 49 13.26 -2.98 -17.22
C VAL A 49 12.60 -4.15 -16.52
N ASP A 50 13.27 -4.71 -15.51
CA ASP A 50 12.78 -5.88 -14.78
C ASP A 50 11.77 -5.49 -13.70
N ALA A 51 12.02 -4.36 -13.03
CA ALA A 51 11.12 -3.82 -12.02
C ALA A 51 10.90 -2.31 -12.14
N VAL A 52 9.66 -1.88 -12.02
CA VAL A 52 9.26 -0.47 -11.96
C VAL A 52 8.73 -0.15 -10.56
N ILE A 53 9.25 0.90 -9.95
CA ILE A 53 8.87 1.36 -8.62
C ILE A 53 8.31 2.77 -8.75
N ILE A 54 7.13 3.01 -8.21
CA ILE A 54 6.41 4.28 -8.35
C ILE A 54 6.00 4.78 -6.98
N GLU A 55 6.50 5.94 -6.61
CA GLU A 55 6.02 6.65 -5.44
C GLU A 55 4.57 7.12 -5.69
N SER A 56 3.64 6.63 -4.87
CA SER A 56 2.20 6.89 -5.01
C SER A 56 1.94 8.39 -4.99
N ARG A 57 1.48 8.89 -6.13
CA ARG A 57 0.95 10.24 -6.35
C ARG A 57 -0.48 10.16 -6.88
N LYS A 58 -1.14 11.32 -7.04
CA LYS A 58 -2.57 11.45 -7.36
C LYS A 58 -3.04 10.72 -8.64
N ASP A 59 -2.17 10.18 -9.49
CA ASP A 59 -2.58 9.47 -10.70
C ASP A 59 -1.56 8.43 -11.24
N TRP A 60 -1.20 7.43 -10.44
CA TRP A 60 -0.24 6.38 -10.85
C TRP A 60 -0.73 5.50 -12.01
N ALA A 61 -2.06 5.40 -12.21
CA ALA A 61 -2.65 4.60 -13.30
C ALA A 61 -2.34 5.22 -14.67
N THR A 62 -2.47 6.54 -14.78
CA THR A 62 -2.06 7.28 -15.98
C THR A 62 -0.54 7.22 -16.16
N GLU A 63 0.24 7.36 -15.09
CA GLU A 63 1.70 7.23 -15.15
C GLU A 63 2.14 5.85 -15.68
N LEU A 64 1.51 4.76 -15.21
CA LEU A 64 1.81 3.41 -15.71
C LEU A 64 1.46 3.21 -17.17
N LYS A 65 0.35 3.78 -17.64
CA LYS A 65 -0.04 3.69 -19.05
C LYS A 65 1.02 4.34 -19.94
N VAL A 66 1.43 5.57 -19.60
CA VAL A 66 2.49 6.31 -20.33
C VAL A 66 3.82 5.56 -20.31
N LEU A 67 4.17 4.95 -19.17
CA LEU A 67 5.38 4.13 -19.06
C LEU A 67 5.30 2.88 -19.92
N ASN A 68 4.19 2.15 -19.88
CA ASN A 68 4.06 0.90 -20.61
C ASN A 68 4.14 1.10 -22.13
N ASP A 69 3.69 2.25 -22.62
CA ASP A 69 3.83 2.63 -24.03
C ASP A 69 5.29 3.02 -24.41
N SER A 70 6.10 3.41 -23.42
CA SER A 70 7.48 3.89 -23.61
C SER A 70 8.55 2.84 -23.29
N LEU A 71 8.23 1.85 -22.45
CA LEU A 71 9.12 0.77 -22.08
C LEU A 71 9.15 -0.28 -23.20
N GLY A 72 10.34 -0.72 -23.59
CA GLY A 72 10.54 -1.75 -24.62
C GLY A 72 10.06 -3.17 -24.25
N GLY A 73 9.16 -3.30 -23.27
CA GLY A 73 8.61 -4.57 -22.77
C GLY A 73 7.85 -4.40 -21.46
N THR A 74 7.05 -5.40 -21.10
CA THR A 74 6.33 -5.42 -19.82
C THR A 74 7.30 -5.76 -18.67
N PRO A 75 7.37 -4.91 -17.63
CA PRO A 75 8.20 -5.21 -16.48
C PRO A 75 7.69 -6.47 -15.77
N GLN A 76 8.61 -7.26 -15.22
CA GLN A 76 8.24 -8.46 -14.47
C GLN A 76 7.57 -8.11 -13.14
N MET A 77 7.91 -6.94 -12.58
CA MET A 77 7.39 -6.46 -11.31
C MET A 77 7.09 -4.97 -11.36
N VAL A 78 5.98 -4.58 -10.75
CA VAL A 78 5.61 -3.17 -10.54
C VAL A 78 5.26 -2.99 -9.06
N LEU A 79 5.94 -2.06 -8.39
CA LEU A 79 5.67 -1.67 -7.00
C LEU A 79 5.20 -0.23 -6.98
N VAL A 80 4.02 0.03 -6.41
CA VAL A 80 3.47 1.39 -6.26
C VAL A 80 3.12 1.60 -4.81
N GLY A 81 3.55 2.71 -4.21
CA GLY A 81 3.14 3.03 -2.84
C GLY A 81 3.80 4.27 -2.26
N SER A 82 3.44 4.63 -1.04
CA SER A 82 4.00 5.81 -0.35
C SER A 82 5.52 5.72 -0.16
N THR A 83 6.17 6.85 0.14
CA THR A 83 7.59 6.88 0.49
C THR A 83 7.92 5.90 1.62
N THR A 84 7.09 5.83 2.67
CA THR A 84 7.31 4.92 3.81
C THR A 84 7.23 3.45 3.43
N PHE A 85 6.31 3.10 2.52
CA PHE A 85 6.21 1.75 1.97
C PHE A 85 7.45 1.42 1.14
N LEU A 86 7.81 2.30 0.20
CA LEU A 86 8.92 2.07 -0.71
C LEU A 86 10.26 2.02 0.01
N ARG A 87 10.44 2.71 1.14
CA ARG A 87 11.61 2.56 2.01
C ARG A 87 11.73 1.17 2.65
N ARG A 88 10.62 0.49 2.90
CA ARG A 88 10.63 -0.88 3.46
C ARG A 88 10.81 -1.93 2.37
N ALA A 89 10.27 -1.67 1.19
CA ALA A 89 10.34 -2.57 0.04
C ALA A 89 11.79 -2.83 -0.45
N THR A 90 12.73 -1.92 -0.18
CA THR A 90 14.15 -2.08 -0.57
C THR A 90 14.77 -3.35 0.00
N ALA A 91 14.42 -3.73 1.24
CA ALA A 91 14.92 -4.95 1.86
C ALA A 91 14.50 -6.22 1.12
N ALA A 92 13.25 -6.27 0.63
CA ALA A 92 12.73 -7.38 -0.15
C ALA A 92 13.36 -7.42 -1.56
N LEU A 93 13.55 -6.25 -2.18
CA LEU A 93 14.23 -6.13 -3.47
C LEU A 93 15.69 -6.55 -3.41
N LYS A 94 16.40 -6.22 -2.33
CA LYS A 94 17.76 -6.68 -2.07
C LYS A 94 17.85 -8.20 -2.03
N ALA A 95 16.85 -8.87 -1.43
CA ALA A 95 16.79 -10.33 -1.41
C ALA A 95 16.59 -10.93 -2.82
N LEU A 96 15.81 -10.26 -3.68
CA LEU A 96 15.58 -10.63 -5.07
C LEU A 96 16.82 -10.42 -5.95
N CYS A 97 17.50 -9.26 -5.83
CA CYS A 97 18.75 -8.94 -6.55
C CYS A 97 19.87 -9.97 -6.22
N ASN A 98 19.84 -10.62 -5.05
CA ASN A 98 20.85 -11.59 -4.61
C ASN A 98 20.65 -13.04 -5.11
N GLY A 99 19.76 -13.28 -6.09
CA GLY A 99 19.63 -14.59 -6.74
C GLY A 99 18.78 -15.61 -5.98
N HIS A 100 18.00 -15.18 -4.98
CA HIS A 100 16.96 -16.04 -4.42
C HIS A 100 15.80 -16.15 -5.42
N LYS A 101 15.36 -17.39 -5.69
CA LYS A 101 14.27 -17.67 -6.64
C LYS A 101 13.04 -16.84 -6.28
N THR A 102 12.47 -16.17 -7.28
CA THR A 102 11.15 -15.54 -7.18
C THR A 102 10.15 -16.53 -6.59
N PRO A 103 9.27 -16.13 -5.67
CA PRO A 103 8.12 -16.94 -5.33
C PRO A 103 7.36 -17.19 -6.63
N ARG A 104 7.36 -18.45 -7.08
CA ARG A 104 6.66 -18.88 -8.28
C ARG A 104 5.16 -18.94 -7.96
N GLY A 105 4.56 -17.77 -8.00
CA GLY A 105 3.16 -17.52 -7.70
C GLY A 105 2.99 -16.03 -7.86
N THR A 106 1.98 -15.60 -8.61
CA THR A 106 1.60 -14.20 -8.73
C THR A 106 1.62 -13.58 -7.34
N ALA A 107 2.67 -12.81 -7.03
CA ALA A 107 2.73 -12.03 -5.82
C ALA A 107 1.62 -11.00 -5.99
N LYS A 108 0.42 -11.37 -5.53
CA LYS A 108 -0.71 -10.48 -5.36
C LYS A 108 -0.24 -9.45 -4.34
N PHE A 109 0.47 -8.42 -4.80
CA PHE A 109 0.76 -7.19 -4.07
C PHE A 109 -0.52 -6.36 -3.87
N HIS A 110 -1.65 -7.03 -3.65
CA HIS A 110 -2.93 -6.42 -3.32
C HIS A 110 -3.03 -6.05 -1.82
N HIS A 111 -1.95 -6.21 -1.03
CA HIS A 111 -2.00 -6.09 0.42
C HIS A 111 -1.22 -4.92 1.05
N GLU A 112 -0.51 -4.08 0.29
CA GLU A 112 0.30 -2.98 0.87
C GLU A 112 0.03 -1.61 0.24
N LEU A 113 -1.22 -1.35 -0.16
CA LEU A 113 -1.70 0.02 -0.13
C LEU A 113 -1.71 0.46 1.34
N GLY A 114 -1.20 1.66 1.64
CA GLY A 114 -1.36 2.22 2.99
C GLY A 114 -2.83 2.19 3.40
N LEU A 115 -3.12 2.03 4.69
CA LEU A 115 -4.51 1.89 5.19
C LEU A 115 -5.43 2.99 4.63
N GLU A 116 -4.94 4.22 4.54
CA GLU A 116 -5.66 5.35 3.96
C GLU A 116 -5.98 5.15 2.48
N GLU A 117 -5.06 4.63 1.67
CA GLU A 117 -5.27 4.41 0.24
C GLU A 117 -6.17 3.20 -0.02
N PHE A 118 -6.00 2.13 0.75
CA PHE A 118 -6.92 0.98 0.74
C PHE A 118 -8.35 1.40 1.08
N ILE A 119 -8.52 2.17 2.16
CA ILE A 119 -9.82 2.71 2.56
C ILE A 119 -10.36 3.66 1.48
N GLY A 120 -9.54 4.60 0.99
CA GLY A 120 -9.92 5.58 -0.01
C GLY A 120 -10.43 4.94 -1.31
N ALA A 121 -9.78 3.87 -1.77
CA ALA A 121 -10.23 3.11 -2.93
C ALA A 121 -11.62 2.50 -2.69
N LYS A 122 -11.85 1.87 -1.55
CA LYS A 122 -13.15 1.24 -1.23
C LYS A 122 -14.26 2.27 -0.99
N LEU A 123 -13.94 3.39 -0.34
CA LEU A 123 -14.90 4.47 -0.08
C LEU A 123 -15.36 5.14 -1.38
N ARG A 124 -14.47 5.29 -2.37
CA ARG A 124 -14.82 5.89 -3.67
C ARG A 124 -15.99 5.18 -4.34
N ASP A 125 -15.96 3.86 -4.41
CA ASP A 125 -17.04 3.07 -5.01
C ASP A 125 -18.32 3.12 -4.19
N PHE A 126 -18.21 3.21 -2.86
CA PHE A 126 -19.36 3.31 -1.97
C PHE A 126 -20.05 4.67 -2.09
N VAL A 127 -19.29 5.78 -2.08
CA VAL A 127 -19.81 7.15 -2.26
C VAL A 127 -20.53 7.28 -3.60
N ARG A 128 -19.95 6.73 -4.68
CA ARG A 128 -20.58 6.74 -6.02
C ARG A 128 -21.94 6.04 -6.02
N ARG A 129 -22.01 4.84 -5.42
CA ARG A 129 -23.27 4.08 -5.32
C ARG A 129 -24.33 4.79 -4.48
N MET A 130 -23.93 5.37 -3.34
CA MET A 130 -24.84 6.10 -2.46
C MET A 130 -25.40 7.38 -3.10
N LYS A 131 -24.59 8.09 -3.88
CA LYS A 131 -25.04 9.27 -4.65
C LYS A 131 -26.12 8.91 -5.67
N LEU A 132 -25.96 7.77 -6.36
CA LEU A 132 -26.93 7.30 -7.35
C LEU A 132 -28.26 6.86 -6.72
N GLY A 133 -28.23 6.38 -5.47
CA GLY A 133 -29.40 5.95 -4.71
C GLY A 133 -30.07 7.02 -3.85
N ALA A 134 -29.68 8.30 -3.97
CA ALA A 134 -30.21 9.42 -3.17
C ALA A 134 -30.12 9.23 -1.63
N GLY A 135 -29.14 8.47 -1.14
CA GLY A 135 -28.98 8.26 0.30
C GLY A 135 -28.44 9.50 1.03
N SER A 136 -29.06 9.88 2.15
CA SER A 136 -28.55 10.87 3.11
C SER A 136 -27.68 10.22 4.20
N ASP A 137 -27.02 11.04 5.03
CA ASP A 137 -26.35 10.58 6.25
C ASP A 137 -25.18 9.59 6.06
N LEU A 138 -24.45 9.74 4.95
CA LEU A 138 -23.32 8.87 4.59
C LEU A 138 -22.21 8.85 5.66
N HIS A 139 -21.87 10.01 6.21
CA HIS A 139 -20.81 10.14 7.20
C HIS A 139 -21.07 9.29 8.46
N PRO A 140 -22.19 9.47 9.21
CA PRO A 140 -22.45 8.65 10.38
C PRO A 140 -22.60 7.16 10.05
N LEU A 141 -23.07 6.80 8.85
CA LEU A 141 -23.12 5.41 8.41
C LEU A 141 -21.71 4.80 8.27
N LEU A 142 -20.80 5.51 7.60
CA LEU A 142 -19.42 5.06 7.41
C LEU A 142 -18.64 4.99 8.72
N VAL A 143 -18.79 6.00 9.59
CA VAL A 143 -18.16 6.00 10.91
C VAL A 143 -18.58 4.76 11.70
N LYS A 144 -19.89 4.44 11.74
CA LYS A 144 -20.38 3.22 12.40
C LYS A 144 -19.83 1.94 11.76
N ALA A 145 -19.76 1.90 10.43
CA ALA A 145 -19.27 0.74 9.69
C ALA A 145 -17.79 0.44 9.95
N ILE A 146 -16.98 1.47 10.25
CA ILE A 146 -15.55 1.33 10.56
C ILE A 146 -15.33 1.11 12.07
N GLU A 147 -16.01 1.87 12.93
CA GLU A 147 -15.80 1.78 14.38
C GLU A 147 -16.23 0.44 14.95
N ARG A 148 -17.33 -0.15 14.42
CA ARG A 148 -17.83 -1.44 14.92
C ARG A 148 -16.78 -2.57 14.80
N PRO A 149 -16.23 -2.89 13.61
CA PRO A 149 -15.21 -3.93 13.50
C PRO A 149 -13.93 -3.58 14.25
N LEU A 150 -13.49 -2.31 14.24
CA LEU A 150 -12.31 -1.89 14.97
C LEU A 150 -12.43 -2.17 16.49
N ILE A 151 -13.54 -1.75 17.09
CA ILE A 151 -13.78 -1.95 18.53
C ILE A 151 -13.95 -3.45 18.85
N THR A 152 -14.64 -4.22 18.00
CA THR A 152 -14.80 -5.67 18.19
C THR A 152 -13.43 -6.36 18.23
N LEU A 153 -12.57 -6.11 17.24
CA LEU A 153 -11.25 -6.74 17.15
C LEU A 153 -10.38 -6.39 18.36
N VAL A 154 -10.40 -5.12 18.80
CA VAL A 154 -9.64 -4.72 20.00
C VAL A 154 -10.20 -5.36 21.27
N LEU A 155 -11.52 -5.52 21.38
CA LEU A 155 -12.11 -6.25 22.51
C LEU A 155 -11.74 -7.73 22.48
N GLU A 156 -11.67 -8.37 21.32
CA GLU A 156 -11.21 -9.76 21.17
C GLU A 156 -9.75 -9.92 21.60
N GLU A 157 -8.87 -9.05 21.10
CA GLU A 157 -7.43 -9.04 21.40
C GLU A 157 -7.15 -8.79 22.89
N THR A 158 -8.01 -8.01 23.54
CA THR A 158 -7.93 -7.73 24.99
C THR A 158 -8.80 -8.66 25.83
N HIS A 159 -9.34 -9.73 25.25
CA HIS A 159 -10.18 -10.72 25.91
C HIS A 159 -11.37 -10.11 26.69
N GLY A 160 -11.98 -9.07 26.13
CA GLY A 160 -13.09 -8.33 26.70
C GLY A 160 -12.71 -7.33 27.79
N ASN A 161 -11.41 -7.14 28.08
CA ASN A 161 -10.95 -6.17 29.06
C ASN A 161 -11.10 -4.73 28.53
N GLN A 162 -12.23 -4.11 28.86
CA GLN A 162 -12.57 -2.75 28.41
C GLN A 162 -11.56 -1.68 28.85
N ASN A 163 -10.80 -1.87 29.93
CA ASN A 163 -9.78 -0.90 30.33
C ASN A 163 -8.57 -0.96 29.37
N GLN A 164 -8.10 -2.17 29.07
CA GLN A 164 -7.01 -2.39 28.12
C GLN A 164 -7.45 -2.00 26.71
N ALA A 165 -8.66 -2.37 26.29
CA ALA A 165 -9.23 -1.99 25.01
C ALA A 165 -9.30 -0.47 24.85
N ALA A 166 -9.76 0.24 25.89
CA ALA A 166 -9.85 1.70 25.86
C ALA A 166 -8.46 2.34 25.76
N ALA A 167 -7.48 1.83 26.50
CA ALA A 167 -6.10 2.29 26.42
C ALA A 167 -5.49 2.05 25.02
N LEU A 168 -5.69 0.85 24.45
CA LEU A 168 -5.19 0.50 23.11
C LEU A 168 -5.85 1.34 22.01
N LEU A 169 -7.14 1.64 22.14
CA LEU A 169 -7.87 2.54 21.23
C LEU A 169 -7.55 4.03 21.46
N GLY A 170 -6.87 4.40 22.55
CA GLY A 170 -6.67 5.80 22.95
C GLY A 170 -7.97 6.52 23.32
N LEU A 171 -8.99 5.79 23.80
CA LEU A 171 -10.30 6.33 24.17
C LEU A 171 -10.47 6.37 25.69
N ASN A 172 -11.29 7.30 26.16
CA ASN A 172 -11.82 7.21 27.52
C ASN A 172 -12.69 5.94 27.64
N ARG A 173 -12.53 5.17 28.74
CA ARG A 173 -13.32 3.96 29.03
C ARG A 173 -14.83 4.20 28.96
N ASN A 174 -15.33 5.34 29.44
CA ASN A 174 -16.75 5.68 29.40
C ASN A 174 -17.23 5.87 27.95
N THR A 175 -16.39 6.47 27.10
CA THR A 175 -16.64 6.61 25.66
C THR A 175 -16.67 5.25 24.98
N LEU A 176 -15.72 4.36 25.27
CA LEU A 176 -15.71 3.00 24.74
C LEU A 176 -17.00 2.25 25.14
N ARG A 177 -17.40 2.31 26.41
CA ARG A 177 -18.65 1.71 26.89
C ARG A 177 -19.88 2.23 26.17
N LYS A 178 -19.95 3.53 25.91
CA LYS A 178 -21.04 4.14 25.13
C LYS A 178 -21.03 3.61 23.69
N LYS A 179 -19.87 3.62 23.03
CA LYS A 179 -19.72 3.11 21.65
C LYS A 179 -20.10 1.64 21.53
N ILE A 180 -19.73 0.78 22.49
CA ILE A 180 -20.11 -0.64 22.52
C ILE A 180 -21.65 -0.79 22.50
N ARG A 181 -22.37 0.00 23.31
CA ARG A 181 -23.84 -0.03 23.34
C ARG A 181 -24.44 0.51 22.04
N ASP A 182 -23.99 1.67 21.60
CA ASP A 182 -24.53 2.36 20.42
C ASP A 182 -24.32 1.54 19.13
N LEU A 183 -23.19 0.83 19.03
CA LEU A 183 -22.83 -0.03 17.91
C LEU A 183 -23.33 -1.47 18.05
N LYS A 184 -24.00 -1.81 19.17
CA LYS A 184 -24.51 -3.15 19.48
C LYS A 184 -23.45 -4.24 19.32
N ILE A 185 -22.27 -4.02 19.90
CA ILE A 185 -21.16 -4.98 19.86
C ILE A 185 -21.42 -6.07 20.92
N PRO A 186 -21.47 -7.36 20.52
CA PRO A 186 -21.64 -8.45 21.46
C PRO A 186 -20.38 -8.56 22.33
N LEU A 187 -20.56 -8.51 23.65
CA LEU A 187 -19.47 -8.82 24.57
C LEU A 187 -19.47 -10.34 24.79
N ALA A 188 -18.37 -11.00 24.43
CA ALA A 188 -18.23 -12.43 24.68
C ALA A 188 -18.43 -12.70 26.17
N LYS A 189 -19.37 -13.58 26.52
CA LYS A 189 -19.55 -14.02 27.91
C LYS A 189 -18.35 -14.87 28.28
N LYS A 190 -17.71 -14.56 29.41
CA LYS A 190 -16.74 -15.47 30.02
C LYS A 190 -17.45 -16.81 30.27
N VAL A 191 -16.95 -17.87 29.64
CA VAL A 191 -17.15 -19.26 30.07
C VAL A 191 -16.15 -19.53 31.19
#